data_AF-A0A355BKW3-F1
#
_entry.id   AF-A0A355BKW3-F1
#
_cell.length_a   1.000
_cell.length_b   1.000
_cell.length_c   1.000
_cell.angle_alpha   90.00
_cell.angle_beta   90.00
_cell.angle_gamma   90.00
#
_symmetry.space_group_name_H-M   'P 1'
#
loop_
_entity.id
_entity.type
_entity.pdbx_description
1 polymer ?
#
loop_
_entity_poly.entity_id
_entity_poly.type
_entity_poly.pdbx_seq_one_letter_code
_entity_poly.pdbx_strand_id
1 'polypeptide(L)'
;MTTEGTGKVLVAMSGGVDSSVAALLLREQGYDVYGATMRLWSSEIADAAAGGCCSLSAVEDARRVAGLFGIPFYVLNFREAFRAQVVDEFIAEYRAGRTPNPCIACNRYMKFDMFLQKALALGFDYIATGHYAKRQFDAEHSRYYLEIASDEQKDQTYVLYNITQDQLPHILFPLGDLHKPEVREIARRNQLPTAEKAESQEICFIPDDDYRR
;
A
#
# COMPACT_ATOMS: atom_id res chain seq x y z
N MET A 1 14.98 -22.44 -5.93
CA MET A 1 15.85 -21.90 -4.86
C MET A 1 15.28 -20.54 -4.51
N THR A 2 14.52 -20.45 -3.42
CA THR A 2 14.02 -19.16 -2.91
C THR A 2 15.22 -18.37 -2.42
N THR A 3 15.51 -17.22 -3.03
CA THR A 3 16.49 -16.28 -2.49
C THR A 3 16.00 -15.85 -1.11
N GLU A 4 16.73 -16.22 -0.05
CA GLU A 4 16.46 -15.70 1.29
C GLU A 4 16.61 -14.18 1.24
N GLY A 5 15.50 -13.48 1.46
CA GLY A 5 15.47 -12.04 1.61
C GLY A 5 16.28 -11.63 2.82
N THR A 6 17.12 -10.61 2.67
CA THR A 6 17.89 -10.03 3.79
C THR A 6 17.51 -8.56 3.95
N GLY A 7 17.31 -8.13 5.19
CA GLY A 7 16.98 -6.76 5.54
C GLY A 7 15.62 -6.58 6.24
N LYS A 8 15.40 -5.37 6.76
CA LYS A 8 14.20 -4.96 7.48
C LYS A 8 13.20 -4.33 6.55
N VAL A 9 11.96 -4.83 6.56
CA VAL A 9 10.90 -4.36 5.67
C VAL A 9 9.72 -3.81 6.46
N LEU A 10 9.34 -2.57 6.16
CA LEU A 10 8.10 -1.98 6.67
C LEU A 10 6.98 -2.12 5.64
N VAL A 11 6.00 -2.98 5.92
CA VAL A 11 4.87 -3.24 5.02
C VAL A 11 3.75 -2.25 5.30
N ALA A 12 3.31 -1.52 4.28
CA ALA A 12 2.12 -0.67 4.32
C ALA A 12 0.86 -1.55 4.33
N MET A 13 0.32 -1.79 5.52
CA MET A 13 -0.87 -2.62 5.75
C MET A 13 -2.13 -1.77 5.75
N SER A 14 -2.96 -1.92 4.71
CA SER A 14 -4.24 -1.18 4.55
C SER A 14 -5.42 -1.85 5.24
N GLY A 15 -5.21 -3.01 5.88
CA GLY A 15 -6.29 -3.86 6.38
C GLY A 15 -7.04 -4.63 5.28
N GLY A 16 -6.49 -4.65 4.05
CA GLY A 16 -6.96 -5.46 2.93
C GLY A 16 -6.21 -6.78 2.78
N VAL A 17 -6.73 -7.66 1.91
CA VAL A 17 -6.11 -8.97 1.63
C VAL A 17 -4.72 -8.85 1.01
N ASP A 18 -4.53 -7.89 0.11
CA ASP A 18 -3.29 -7.76 -0.66
C ASP A 18 -2.09 -7.42 0.21
N SER A 19 -2.21 -6.40 1.06
CA SER A 19 -1.14 -6.04 2.00
C SER A 19 -0.88 -7.13 3.04
N SER A 20 -1.91 -7.91 3.38
CA SER A 20 -1.79 -9.02 4.34
C SER A 20 -0.99 -10.18 3.73
N VAL A 21 -1.29 -10.55 2.49
CA VAL A 21 -0.54 -11.58 1.77
C VAL A 21 0.87 -11.09 1.44
N ALA A 22 1.05 -9.82 1.08
CA ALA A 22 2.38 -9.25 0.86
C ALA A 22 3.28 -9.38 2.11
N ALA A 23 2.75 -9.07 3.31
CA ALA A 23 3.49 -9.25 4.56
C ALA A 23 3.83 -10.72 4.83
N LEU A 24 2.88 -11.64 4.58
CA LEU A 24 3.10 -13.07 4.73
C LEU A 24 4.23 -13.57 3.82
N LEU A 25 4.18 -13.24 2.53
CA LEU A 25 5.17 -13.69 1.55
C LEU A 25 6.57 -13.21 1.88
N LEU A 26 6.72 -11.95 2.31
CA LEU A 26 8.02 -11.41 2.73
C LEU A 26 8.56 -12.14 3.96
N ARG A 27 7.69 -12.48 4.92
CA ARG A 27 8.09 -13.26 6.09
C ARG A 27 8.56 -14.65 5.70
N GLU A 28 7.83 -15.32 4.80
CA GLU A 28 8.20 -16.64 4.28
C GLU A 28 9.49 -16.61 3.45
N GLN A 29 9.80 -15.48 2.81
CA GLN A 29 11.07 -15.24 2.12
C GLN A 29 12.23 -14.95 3.08
N GLY A 30 12.00 -14.79 4.39
CA GLY A 30 13.06 -14.62 5.39
C GLY A 30 13.39 -13.17 5.78
N TYR A 31 12.64 -12.18 5.30
CA TYR A 31 12.82 -10.78 5.71
C TYR A 31 12.45 -10.55 7.19
N ASP A 32 13.07 -9.54 7.82
CA ASP A 32 12.63 -9.03 9.12
C ASP A 32 11.46 -8.05 8.92
N VAL A 33 10.23 -8.58 8.98
CA VAL A 33 9.00 -7.89 8.57
C VAL A 33 8.33 -7.15 9.72
N TYR A 34 7.91 -5.91 9.46
CA TYR A 34 7.15 -5.06 10.37
C TYR A 34 5.94 -4.51 9.62
N GLY A 35 4.80 -4.40 10.29
CA GLY A 35 3.59 -3.81 9.71
C GLY A 35 3.44 -2.34 10.10
N ALA A 36 2.90 -1.53 9.20
CA ALA A 36 2.42 -0.20 9.55
C ALA A 36 1.18 0.20 8.77
N THR A 37 0.26 0.90 9.43
CA THR A 37 -0.87 1.57 8.78
C THR A 37 -0.67 3.07 8.81
N MET A 38 -0.96 3.74 7.69
CA MET A 38 -1.00 5.19 7.59
C MET A 38 -2.41 5.67 7.95
N ARG A 39 -2.52 6.49 8.99
CA ARG A 39 -3.74 7.23 9.31
C ARG A 39 -3.76 8.50 8.47
N LEU A 40 -4.53 8.48 7.39
CA LEU A 40 -4.59 9.55 6.38
C LEU A 40 -5.79 10.49 6.56
N TRP A 41 -6.93 9.97 7.00
CA TRP A 41 -8.16 10.76 7.13
C TRP A 41 -8.94 10.29 8.36
N SER A 42 -9.61 11.23 9.03
CA SER A 42 -10.59 10.93 10.08
C SER A 42 -11.59 12.07 10.12
N SER A 43 -12.82 11.82 9.69
CA SER A 43 -13.95 12.67 10.09
C SER A 43 -14.82 11.86 11.05
N GLU A 44 -15.38 12.51 12.06
CA GLU A 44 -16.28 11.88 13.04
C GLU A 44 -17.54 11.25 12.37
N ILE A 45 -17.84 11.66 11.12
CA ILE A 45 -18.92 11.14 10.28
C ILE A 45 -18.45 9.91 9.46
N ALA A 46 -17.17 9.85 9.07
CA ALA A 46 -16.61 8.76 8.26
C ALA A 46 -16.40 7.46 9.06
N ASP A 47 -16.28 7.50 10.39
CA ASP A 47 -16.09 6.29 11.20
C ASP A 47 -17.31 5.35 11.19
N ALA A 48 -18.51 5.86 10.87
CA ALA A 48 -19.74 5.05 10.79
C ALA A 48 -20.04 4.50 9.38
N ALA A 49 -19.43 5.06 8.32
CA ALA A 49 -19.78 4.77 6.93
C ALA A 49 -18.59 4.28 6.06
N ALA A 50 -17.34 4.47 6.49
CA ALA A 50 -16.19 4.16 5.66
C ALA A 50 -15.82 2.67 5.69
N GLY A 51 -16.15 1.96 4.61
CA GLY A 51 -15.58 0.63 4.29
C GLY A 51 -14.14 0.66 3.75
N GLY A 52 -13.55 1.85 3.61
CA GLY A 52 -12.25 2.06 2.96
C GLY A 52 -11.02 1.90 3.86
N CYS A 53 -9.83 1.96 3.24
CA CYS A 53 -8.49 1.85 3.86
C CYS A 53 -8.23 2.77 5.09
N CYS A 54 -9.02 3.84 5.28
CA CYS A 54 -8.81 4.84 6.33
C CYS A 54 -9.71 4.67 7.56
N SER A 55 -10.55 3.63 7.60
CA SER A 55 -11.46 3.40 8.73
C SER A 55 -10.77 2.78 9.94
N LEU A 56 -11.34 2.98 11.12
CA LEU A 56 -10.89 2.30 12.35
C LEU A 56 -10.87 0.77 12.18
N SER A 57 -11.85 0.20 11.48
CA SER A 57 -11.91 -1.24 11.21
C SER A 57 -10.74 -1.72 10.33
N ALA A 58 -10.30 -0.92 9.35
CA ALA A 58 -9.12 -1.23 8.55
C ALA A 58 -7.83 -1.29 9.39
N VAL A 59 -7.67 -0.37 10.36
CA VAL A 59 -6.52 -0.39 11.28
C VAL A 59 -6.56 -1.62 12.19
N GLU A 60 -7.75 -1.98 12.68
CA GLU A 60 -7.93 -3.17 13.52
C GLU A 60 -7.64 -4.48 12.76
N ASP A 61 -8.09 -4.57 11.50
CA ASP A 61 -7.79 -5.73 10.65
C ASP A 61 -6.29 -5.85 10.39
N ALA A 62 -5.61 -4.75 10.05
CA ALA A 62 -4.17 -4.74 9.86
C ALA A 62 -3.42 -5.18 11.13
N ARG A 63 -3.84 -4.67 12.31
CA ARG A 63 -3.30 -5.07 13.60
C ARG A 63 -3.52 -6.54 13.90
N ARG A 64 -4.72 -7.07 13.60
CA ARG A 64 -5.06 -8.49 13.81
C ARG A 64 -4.17 -9.39 12.97
N VAL A 65 -4.00 -9.05 11.69
CA VAL A 65 -3.10 -9.79 10.77
C VAL A 65 -1.65 -9.73 11.26
N ALA A 66 -1.15 -8.56 11.67
CA ALA A 66 0.19 -8.44 12.22
C ALA A 66 0.39 -9.32 13.47
N GLY A 67 -0.62 -9.36 14.36
CA GLY A 67 -0.62 -10.23 15.54
C GLY A 67 -0.58 -11.73 15.19
N LEU A 68 -1.34 -12.17 14.17
CA LEU A 68 -1.28 -13.54 13.66
C LEU A 68 0.10 -13.90 13.13
N PHE A 69 0.80 -12.92 12.54
CA PHE A 69 2.14 -13.14 12.01
C PHE A 69 3.25 -13.03 13.06
N GLY A 70 2.94 -12.53 14.26
CA GLY A 70 3.93 -12.26 15.30
C GLY A 70 4.87 -11.09 14.96
N ILE A 71 4.45 -10.18 14.07
CA ILE A 71 5.28 -9.05 13.63
C ILE A 71 4.90 -7.75 14.39
N PRO A 72 5.86 -6.86 14.67
CA PRO A 72 5.54 -5.56 15.26
C PRO A 72 4.67 -4.71 14.33
N PHE A 73 3.81 -3.87 14.91
CA PHE A 73 2.84 -3.09 14.16
C PHE A 73 2.81 -1.63 14.62
N TYR A 74 2.90 -0.69 13.67
CA TYR A 74 2.87 0.74 13.92
C TYR A 74 1.65 1.41 13.30
N VAL A 75 1.22 2.53 13.89
CA VAL A 75 0.24 3.44 13.29
C VAL A 75 0.93 4.78 13.08
N LEU A 76 1.08 5.18 11.82
CA LEU A 76 1.75 6.41 11.42
C LEU A 76 0.70 7.47 11.06
N ASN A 77 0.72 8.62 11.74
CA ASN A 77 -0.23 9.69 11.47
C ASN A 77 0.31 10.62 10.38
N PHE A 78 -0.36 10.65 9.23
CA PHE A 78 -0.03 11.53 8.09
C PHE A 78 -1.21 12.42 7.69
N ARG A 79 -2.18 12.66 8.58
CA ARG A 79 -3.42 13.40 8.26
C ARG A 79 -3.20 14.79 7.71
N GLU A 80 -2.31 15.57 8.34
CA GLU A 80 -2.03 16.95 7.90
C GLU A 80 -1.41 16.98 6.51
N ALA A 81 -0.43 16.10 6.26
CA ALA A 81 0.22 16.02 4.97
C ALA A 81 -0.71 15.47 3.89
N PHE A 82 -1.56 14.49 4.22
CA PHE A 82 -2.57 13.96 3.30
C PHE A 82 -3.56 15.05 2.88
N ARG A 83 -4.04 15.86 3.83
CA ARG A 83 -4.91 16.99 3.51
C ARG A 83 -4.23 17.95 2.54
N ALA A 84 -3.02 18.40 2.88
CA ALA A 84 -2.31 19.40 2.09
C ALA A 84 -1.90 18.90 0.69
N GLN A 85 -1.42 17.65 0.58
CA GLN A 85 -0.80 17.12 -0.64
C GLN A 85 -1.77 16.32 -1.53
N VAL A 86 -2.95 15.93 -1.02
CA VAL A 86 -3.90 15.11 -1.77
C VAL A 86 -5.25 15.79 -1.85
N VAL A 87 -5.84 16.17 -0.70
CA VAL A 87 -7.21 16.70 -0.67
C VAL A 87 -7.28 18.13 -1.21
N ASP A 88 -6.39 19.01 -0.75
CA ASP A 88 -6.39 20.42 -1.17
C ASP A 88 -6.05 20.53 -2.67
N GLU A 89 -5.12 19.71 -3.18
CA GLU A 89 -4.81 19.62 -4.61
C GLU A 89 -6.01 19.09 -5.41
N PHE A 90 -6.65 18.01 -4.95
CA PHE A 90 -7.86 17.47 -5.58
C PHE A 90 -8.96 18.55 -5.72
N ILE A 91 -9.21 19.32 -4.66
CA ILE A 91 -10.19 20.42 -4.68
C ILE A 91 -9.76 21.54 -5.65
N ALA A 92 -8.48 21.91 -5.66
CA ALA A 92 -7.96 22.95 -6.53
C ALA A 92 -8.07 22.57 -8.02
N GLU A 93 -7.78 21.32 -8.37
CA GLU A 93 -7.89 20.80 -9.73
C GLU A 93 -9.34 20.82 -10.24
N TYR A 94 -10.30 20.38 -9.42
CA TYR A 94 -11.72 20.49 -9.76
C TYR A 94 -12.18 21.94 -9.92
N ARG A 95 -11.73 22.86 -9.05
CA ARG A 95 -12.02 24.29 -9.18
C ARG A 95 -11.47 24.88 -10.47
N ALA A 96 -10.41 24.30 -11.02
CA ALA A 96 -9.81 24.70 -12.28
C ALA A 96 -10.41 23.97 -13.49
N GLY A 97 -11.49 23.20 -13.32
CA GLY A 97 -12.17 22.47 -14.39
C GLY A 97 -11.41 21.24 -14.91
N ARG A 98 -10.48 20.69 -14.12
CA ARG A 98 -9.73 19.48 -14.43
C ARG A 98 -10.27 18.29 -13.63
N THR A 99 -9.96 17.08 -14.09
CA THR A 99 -10.31 15.83 -13.40
C THR A 99 -9.05 15.24 -12.77
N PRO A 100 -8.81 15.48 -11.46
CA PRO A 100 -7.64 14.94 -10.77
C PRO A 100 -7.76 13.45 -10.48
N ASN A 101 -6.61 12.78 -10.31
CA ASN A 101 -6.53 11.43 -9.78
C ASN A 101 -5.82 11.44 -8.41
N PRO A 102 -6.56 11.42 -7.29
CA PRO A 102 -5.96 11.52 -5.96
C PRO A 102 -5.16 10.28 -5.57
N CYS A 103 -5.40 9.11 -6.20
CA CYS A 103 -4.63 7.90 -5.95
C CYS A 103 -3.18 8.05 -6.43
N ILE A 104 -2.98 8.75 -7.56
CA ILE A 104 -1.63 9.09 -8.07
C ILE A 104 -0.90 9.98 -7.07
N ALA A 105 -1.56 11.04 -6.57
CA ALA A 105 -0.97 11.94 -5.57
C ALA A 105 -0.68 11.21 -4.24
N CYS A 106 -1.60 10.36 -3.77
CA CYS A 106 -1.42 9.56 -2.57
C CYS A 106 -0.22 8.60 -2.68
N ASN A 107 -0.08 7.89 -3.80
CA ASN A 107 1.09 7.03 -4.03
C ASN A 107 2.38 7.85 -4.02
N ARG A 108 2.43 8.96 -4.77
CA ARG A 108 3.61 9.84 -4.84
C ARG A 108 4.00 10.36 -3.46
N TYR A 109 3.12 11.09 -2.79
CA TYR A 109 3.48 11.85 -1.59
C TYR A 109 3.37 11.03 -0.31
N MET A 110 2.38 10.15 -0.18
CA MET A 110 2.17 9.42 1.08
C MET A 110 2.97 8.12 1.10
N LYS A 111 2.77 7.23 0.11
CA LYS A 111 3.33 5.88 0.16
C LYS A 111 4.81 5.79 -0.22
N PHE A 112 5.23 6.47 -1.28
CA PHE A 112 6.59 6.33 -1.80
C PHE A 112 7.52 7.48 -1.44
N ASP A 113 6.99 8.57 -0.92
CA ASP A 113 7.78 9.65 -0.33
C ASP A 113 7.75 9.59 1.21
N MET A 114 6.68 10.08 1.86
CA MET A 114 6.67 10.19 3.32
C MET A 114 6.82 8.86 4.07
N PHE A 115 6.13 7.81 3.65
CA PHE A 115 6.22 6.50 4.29
C PHE A 115 7.61 5.88 4.10
N LEU A 116 8.19 5.99 2.90
CA LEU A 116 9.57 5.55 2.64
C LEU A 116 10.58 6.34 3.48
N GLN A 117 10.52 7.67 3.46
CA GLN A 117 11.40 8.51 4.27
C GLN A 117 11.30 8.17 5.76
N LYS A 118 10.08 7.93 6.27
CA LYS A 118 9.86 7.52 7.65
C LYS A 118 10.45 6.14 7.95
N ALA A 119 10.31 5.19 7.03
CA ALA A 119 10.89 3.86 7.15
C ALA A 119 12.43 3.92 7.21
N LEU A 120 13.05 4.62 6.25
CA LEU A 120 14.51 4.80 6.22
C LEU A 120 15.02 5.47 7.51
N ALA A 121 14.34 6.51 7.98
CA ALA A 121 14.70 7.20 9.23
C ALA A 121 14.56 6.31 10.49
N LEU A 122 13.74 5.26 10.44
CA LEU A 122 13.58 4.28 11.51
C LEU A 122 14.54 3.08 11.36
N GLY A 123 15.40 3.07 10.34
CA GLY A 123 16.39 2.02 10.10
C GLY A 123 15.83 0.79 9.38
N PHE A 124 14.74 0.96 8.61
CA PHE A 124 14.29 -0.04 7.65
C PHE A 124 15.07 0.08 6.35
N ASP A 125 15.35 -1.06 5.70
CA ASP A 125 16.04 -1.10 4.41
C ASP A 125 15.06 -0.93 3.25
N TYR A 126 13.82 -1.42 3.43
CA TYR A 126 12.78 -1.42 2.42
C TYR A 126 11.41 -1.05 2.99
N ILE A 127 10.55 -0.54 2.11
CA ILE A 127 9.10 -0.59 2.28
C ILE A 127 8.50 -1.64 1.34
N ALA A 128 7.35 -2.19 1.72
CA ALA A 128 6.56 -3.03 0.84
C ALA A 128 5.11 -2.59 0.80
N THR A 129 4.47 -2.84 -0.33
CA THR A 129 3.05 -2.55 -0.52
C THR A 129 2.35 -3.74 -1.19
N GLY A 130 1.04 -3.84 -1.01
CA GLY A 130 0.21 -4.82 -1.73
C GLY A 130 -0.12 -4.41 -3.17
N HIS A 131 0.72 -3.58 -3.82
CA HIS A 131 0.47 -3.25 -5.23
C HIS A 131 0.90 -4.38 -6.16
N TYR A 132 0.12 -4.56 -7.22
CA TYR A 132 0.45 -5.44 -8.34
C TYR A 132 1.34 -4.68 -9.32
N ALA A 133 2.65 -4.83 -9.14
CA ALA A 133 3.70 -4.33 -10.03
C ALA A 133 4.97 -5.13 -9.78
N LYS A 134 5.96 -5.04 -10.66
CA LYS A 134 7.26 -5.70 -10.50
C LYS A 134 8.37 -4.67 -10.42
N ARG A 135 9.38 -4.97 -9.61
CA ARG A 135 10.65 -4.26 -9.57
C ARG A 135 11.73 -5.17 -10.13
N GLN A 136 12.37 -4.75 -11.20
CA GLN A 136 13.54 -5.43 -11.76
C GLN A 136 14.80 -4.59 -11.58
N PHE A 137 15.94 -5.26 -11.42
CA PHE A 137 17.25 -4.63 -11.55
C PHE A 137 17.88 -5.07 -12.86
N ASP A 138 18.31 -4.10 -13.66
CA ASP A 138 19.05 -4.34 -14.87
C ASP A 138 20.54 -4.11 -14.62
N ALA A 139 21.29 -5.20 -14.66
CA ALA A 139 22.72 -5.21 -14.43
C ALA A 139 23.50 -4.53 -15.57
N GLU A 140 22.99 -4.52 -16.80
CA GLU A 140 23.66 -3.90 -17.96
C GLU A 140 23.68 -2.38 -17.79
N HIS A 141 22.55 -1.79 -17.43
CA HIS A 141 22.39 -0.35 -17.27
C HIS A 141 22.53 0.12 -15.80
N SER A 142 22.79 -0.80 -14.87
CA SER A 142 22.93 -0.55 -13.43
C SER A 142 21.80 0.29 -12.83
N ARG A 143 20.56 -0.05 -13.18
CA ARG A 143 19.37 0.70 -12.72
C ARG A 143 18.17 -0.21 -12.49
N TYR A 144 17.20 0.29 -11.73
CA TYR A 144 15.95 -0.42 -11.50
C TYR A 144 14.89 -0.03 -12.54
N TYR A 145 13.94 -0.91 -12.81
CA TYR A 145 12.76 -0.62 -13.61
C TYR A 145 11.50 -1.10 -12.91
N LEU A 146 10.43 -0.34 -13.15
CA LEU A 146 9.07 -0.75 -12.82
C LEU A 146 8.51 -1.48 -14.03
N GLU A 147 8.06 -2.70 -13.82
CA GLU A 147 7.48 -3.57 -14.85
C GLU A 147 6.03 -3.92 -14.47
N ILE A 148 5.22 -4.19 -15.49
CA ILE A 148 3.83 -4.62 -15.32
C ILE A 148 3.73 -5.90 -14.49
N ALA A 149 2.64 -6.02 -13.72
CA ALA A 149 2.33 -7.25 -13.01
C ALA A 149 2.00 -8.40 -13.97
N SER A 150 2.13 -9.64 -13.48
CA SER A 150 1.66 -10.82 -14.24
C SER A 150 0.15 -10.80 -14.48
N ASP A 151 -0.62 -10.25 -13.54
CA ASP A 151 -2.07 -10.08 -13.67
C ASP A 151 -2.40 -8.75 -14.33
N GLU A 152 -2.55 -8.76 -15.65
CA GLU A 152 -2.84 -7.56 -16.45
C GLU A 152 -4.12 -6.83 -16.00
N GLN A 153 -5.12 -7.56 -15.47
CA GLN A 153 -6.37 -6.96 -15.00
C GLN A 153 -6.22 -6.23 -13.66
N LYS A 154 -5.14 -6.53 -12.95
CA LYS A 154 -4.83 -5.95 -11.64
C LYS A 154 -3.57 -5.10 -11.66
N ASP A 155 -2.90 -4.99 -12.79
CA ASP A 155 -1.71 -4.15 -12.93
C ASP A 155 -1.97 -2.74 -12.39
N GLN A 156 -1.06 -2.29 -11.54
CA GLN A 156 -1.13 -1.00 -10.87
C GLN A 156 0.03 -0.09 -11.25
N THR A 157 0.85 -0.43 -12.25
CA THR A 157 1.97 0.43 -12.67
C THR A 157 1.52 1.83 -13.08
N TYR A 158 0.30 1.96 -13.63
CA TYR A 158 -0.31 3.24 -13.95
C TYR A 158 -0.37 4.22 -12.76
N VAL A 159 -0.65 3.75 -11.54
CA VAL A 159 -0.71 4.64 -10.36
C VAL A 159 0.64 4.83 -9.67
N LEU A 160 1.70 4.25 -10.23
CA LEU A 160 3.05 4.20 -9.66
C LEU A 160 4.10 4.95 -10.52
N TYR A 161 3.69 5.60 -11.61
CA TYR A 161 4.63 6.22 -12.56
C TYR A 161 5.54 7.30 -11.97
N ASN A 162 5.19 7.87 -10.82
CA ASN A 162 5.96 8.91 -10.13
C ASN A 162 7.12 8.37 -9.29
N ILE A 163 7.27 7.04 -9.16
CA ILE A 163 8.38 6.44 -8.41
C ILE A 163 9.70 6.77 -9.11
N THR A 164 10.63 7.32 -8.34
CA THR A 164 11.96 7.72 -8.83
C THR A 164 12.98 6.59 -8.71
N GLN A 165 14.12 6.73 -9.39
CA GLN A 165 15.21 5.73 -9.30
C GLN A 165 15.86 5.66 -7.93
N ASP A 166 15.85 6.75 -7.15
CA ASP A 166 16.38 6.72 -5.79
C ASP A 166 15.44 5.98 -4.84
N GLN A 167 14.13 5.98 -5.14
CA GLN A 167 13.12 5.32 -4.31
C GLN A 167 12.97 3.83 -4.64
N LEU A 168 12.98 3.48 -5.93
CA LEU A 168 12.68 2.13 -6.42
C LEU A 168 13.53 0.99 -5.80
N PRO A 169 14.85 1.13 -5.54
CA PRO A 169 15.65 0.13 -4.85
C PRO A 169 15.12 -0.25 -3.46
N HIS A 170 14.43 0.68 -2.81
CA HIS A 170 13.89 0.53 -1.45
C HIS A 170 12.43 0.07 -1.42
N ILE A 171 11.81 -0.23 -2.57
CA ILE A 171 10.39 -0.59 -2.65
C ILE A 171 10.23 -2.04 -3.12
N LEU A 172 9.45 -2.83 -2.37
CA LEU A 172 9.12 -4.20 -2.69
C LEU A 172 7.64 -4.34 -3.09
N PHE A 173 7.38 -5.16 -4.11
CA PHE A 173 6.05 -5.49 -4.61
C PHE A 173 5.85 -7.01 -4.61
N PRO A 174 5.53 -7.64 -3.45
CA PRO A 174 5.51 -9.09 -3.32
C PRO A 174 4.43 -9.79 -4.15
N LEU A 175 3.44 -9.05 -4.66
CA LEU A 175 2.33 -9.58 -5.45
C LEU A 175 2.55 -9.49 -6.95
N GLY A 176 3.68 -8.94 -7.41
CA GLY A 176 3.92 -8.64 -8.82
C GLY A 176 3.78 -9.85 -9.75
N ASP A 177 4.14 -11.04 -9.29
CA ASP A 177 4.07 -12.28 -10.07
C ASP A 177 2.78 -13.08 -9.90
N LEU A 178 1.86 -12.63 -9.04
CA LEU A 178 0.65 -13.38 -8.66
C LEU A 178 -0.61 -12.78 -9.28
N HIS A 179 -1.57 -13.65 -9.59
CA HIS A 179 -2.92 -13.24 -9.93
C HIS A 179 -3.80 -13.10 -8.69
N LYS A 180 -4.81 -12.23 -8.78
CA LYS A 180 -5.72 -11.97 -7.65
C LYS A 180 -6.37 -13.23 -7.06
N PRO A 181 -6.82 -14.22 -7.86
CA PRO A 181 -7.34 -15.46 -7.31
C PRO A 181 -6.31 -16.24 -6.47
N GLU A 182 -5.04 -16.24 -6.88
CA GLU A 182 -3.94 -16.88 -6.16
C GLU A 182 -3.70 -16.17 -4.83
N VAL A 183 -3.71 -14.84 -4.81
CA VAL A 183 -3.60 -14.03 -3.58
C VAL A 183 -4.73 -14.36 -2.60
N ARG A 184 -5.98 -14.44 -3.08
CA ARG A 184 -7.11 -14.83 -2.21
C ARG A 184 -6.97 -16.27 -1.69
N GLU A 185 -6.48 -17.18 -2.51
CA GLU A 185 -6.27 -18.56 -2.11
C GLU A 185 -5.17 -18.69 -1.05
N ILE A 186 -4.06 -17.96 -1.19
CA ILE A 186 -3.01 -17.86 -0.17
C ILE A 186 -3.61 -17.34 1.15
N ALA A 187 -4.44 -16.30 1.08
CA ALA A 187 -5.11 -15.75 2.26
C ALA A 187 -6.03 -16.77 2.95
N ARG A 188 -6.80 -17.54 2.18
CA ARG A 188 -7.69 -18.60 2.72
C ARG A 188 -6.91 -19.73 3.38
N ARG A 189 -5.88 -20.25 2.71
CA ARG A 189 -5.03 -21.33 3.24
C ARG A 189 -4.38 -20.96 4.57
N ASN A 190 -4.01 -19.69 4.71
CA ASN A 190 -3.42 -19.14 5.93
C ASN A 190 -4.46 -18.58 6.91
N GLN A 191 -5.75 -18.81 6.66
CA GLN A 191 -6.86 -18.40 7.53
C GLN A 191 -6.84 -16.91 7.89
N LEU A 192 -6.44 -16.06 6.93
CA LEU A 192 -6.36 -14.63 7.16
C LEU A 192 -7.77 -14.05 7.32
N PRO A 193 -8.03 -13.22 8.34
CA PRO A 193 -9.34 -12.60 8.56
C PRO A 193 -9.77 -11.69 7.40
N THR A 194 -8.81 -11.24 6.59
CA THR A 194 -9.04 -10.39 5.42
C THR A 194 -9.33 -11.17 4.14
N ALA A 195 -9.33 -12.52 4.15
CA ALA A 195 -9.40 -13.35 2.94
C ALA A 195 -10.64 -13.08 2.07
N GLU A 196 -11.81 -12.88 2.71
CA GLU A 196 -13.08 -12.59 2.02
C GLU A 196 -13.43 -11.10 2.00
N LYS A 197 -12.53 -10.23 2.49
CA LYS A 197 -12.80 -8.80 2.49
C LYS A 197 -12.92 -8.29 1.05
N ALA A 198 -13.90 -7.42 0.83
CA ALA A 198 -14.05 -6.73 -0.44
C ALA A 198 -12.83 -5.84 -0.70
N GLU A 199 -12.50 -5.63 -1.98
CA GLU A 199 -11.46 -4.67 -2.34
C GLU A 199 -11.95 -3.25 -2.04
N SER A 200 -11.05 -2.40 -1.56
CA SER A 200 -11.35 -0.96 -1.47
C SER A 200 -11.37 -0.42 -2.89
N GLN A 201 -12.56 -0.07 -3.37
CA GLN A 201 -12.76 0.70 -4.59
C GLN A 201 -13.12 2.14 -4.18
N GLU A 202 -13.09 3.07 -5.14
CA GLU A 202 -13.41 4.49 -4.93
C GLU A 202 -12.39 5.32 -4.11
N ILE A 203 -12.59 6.66 -4.10
CA ILE A 203 -11.68 7.62 -3.48
C ILE A 203 -11.79 7.56 -1.96
N CYS A 204 -10.68 7.25 -1.28
CA CYS A 204 -10.68 6.89 0.15
C CYS A 204 -11.18 7.96 1.14
N PHE A 205 -11.30 9.22 0.73
CA PHE A 205 -11.80 10.32 1.56
C PHE A 205 -13.19 10.83 1.13
N ILE A 206 -13.81 10.17 0.15
CA ILE A 206 -15.20 10.40 -0.25
C ILE A 206 -16.03 9.25 0.32
N PRO A 207 -16.91 9.50 1.30
CA PRO A 207 -17.48 8.44 2.13
C PRO A 207 -18.67 7.70 1.51
N ASP A 208 -19.35 8.29 0.54
CA ASP A 208 -20.64 7.82 -0.01
C ASP A 208 -20.60 7.58 -1.53
N ASP A 209 -19.41 7.63 -2.14
CA ASP A 209 -19.18 7.51 -3.58
C ASP A 209 -19.99 8.50 -4.45
N ASP A 210 -20.61 9.53 -3.84
CA ASP A 210 -21.32 10.59 -4.54
C ASP A 210 -20.39 11.77 -4.80
N TYR A 211 -19.66 11.68 -5.90
CA TYR A 211 -18.69 12.70 -6.37
C TYR A 211 -19.30 14.08 -6.68
N ARG A 212 -20.61 14.26 -6.54
CA ARG A 212 -21.31 15.54 -6.79
C ARG A 212 -21.58 16.33 -5.50
N ARG A 213 -21.41 15.72 -4.33
CA ARG A 213 -21.80 16.29 -3.03
C ARG A 213 -20.61 16.81 -2.23
#